data_AF-A0A497D126-F1
#
_entry.id   AF-A0A497D126-F1
#
_cell.length_a   1.000
_cell.length_b   1.000
_cell.length_c   1.000
_cell.angle_alpha   90.00
_cell.angle_beta   90.00
_cell.angle_gamma   90.00
#
_symmetry.space_group_name_H-M   'P 1'
#
loop_
_entity.id
_entity.type
_entity.pdbx_description
1 polymer ?
#
loop_
_entity_poly.entity_id
_entity_poly.type
_entity_poly.pdbx_seq_one_letter_code
_entity_poly.pdbx_strand_id
1 'polypeptide(L)' 'KFIVTGDVTQIDLPRKKLSGLLQAPGLLKGIKGIDFVYLDGRDVVRHKLVSSIIDAYNKRQEED' A
#
# COMPACT_ATOMS: atom_id res chain seq x y z
N LYS A 1 -6.13 -1.78 -21.78
CA LYS A 1 -5.93 -2.45 -20.46
C LYS A 1 -5.91 -1.35 -19.41
N PHE A 2 -6.52 -1.56 -18.26
CA PHE A 2 -6.60 -0.55 -17.20
C PHE A 2 -5.83 -1.05 -15.98
N ILE A 3 -5.18 -0.13 -15.28
CA ILE A 3 -4.51 -0.39 -14.00
C ILE A 3 -5.05 0.64 -13.03
N VAL A 4 -5.53 0.17 -11.89
CA VAL A 4 -5.94 1.02 -10.77
C VAL A 4 -4.89 0.84 -9.69
N THR A 5 -4.25 1.94 -9.29
CA THR A 5 -3.24 1.95 -8.22
C THR A 5 -3.78 2.70 -7.00
N GLY A 6 -3.31 2.36 -5.82
CA GLY A 6 -3.66 3.07 -4.59
C GLY A 6 -2.83 2.59 -3.40
N ASP A 7 -2.80 3.41 -2.34
CA ASP A 7 -2.16 3.09 -1.08
C ASP A 7 -3.24 2.89 0.00
N VAL A 8 -3.32 1.66 0.53
CA VAL A 8 -4.31 1.29 1.54
C VAL A 8 -4.11 2.02 2.88
N THR A 9 -2.92 2.57 3.12
CA THR A 9 -2.61 3.33 4.34
C THR A 9 -3.08 4.78 4.28
N GLN A 10 -3.38 5.30 3.09
CA GLN A 10 -3.79 6.68 2.86
C GLN A 10 -5.31 6.80 2.68
N ILE A 11 -6.05 6.74 3.80
CA ILE A 11 -7.51 6.87 3.80
C ILE A 11 -7.90 8.30 4.18
N ASP A 12 -8.12 9.14 3.17
CA ASP A 12 -8.61 10.51 3.34
C ASP A 12 -10.12 10.60 3.06
N LEU A 13 -10.90 9.86 3.85
CA LEU A 13 -12.36 9.82 3.74
C LEU A 13 -13.04 10.42 4.98
N PRO A 14 -14.24 11.02 4.84
CA PRO A 14 -15.02 11.45 5.98
C PRO A 14 -15.22 10.33 7.00
N ARG A 15 -15.24 10.70 8.29
CA ARG A 15 -15.42 9.74 9.40
C ARG A 15 -16.63 8.83 9.13
N LYS A 16 -16.44 7.52 9.34
CA LYS A 16 -17.42 6.44 9.11
C LYS A 16 -17.62 5.98 7.66
N LYS A 17 -16.90 6.53 6.68
CA LYS A 17 -16.91 6.00 5.31
C LYS A 17 -15.83 4.92 5.17
N LEU A 18 -16.23 3.73 4.72
CA LEU A 18 -15.30 2.65 4.39
C LEU A 18 -14.55 2.97 3.09
N SER A 19 -13.27 2.60 3.02
CA SER A 19 -12.47 2.76 1.81
C SER A 19 -12.89 1.75 0.74
N GLY A 20 -13.23 2.24 -0.45
CA GLY A 20 -13.51 1.38 -1.60
C GLY A 20 -12.29 0.54 -2.00
N LEU A 21 -11.07 1.07 -1.82
CA LEU A 21 -9.84 0.33 -2.09
C LEU A 21 -9.67 -0.87 -1.13
N LEU A 22 -10.10 -0.73 0.13
CA LEU A 22 -10.10 -1.84 1.08
C LEU A 22 -11.20 -2.87 0.80
N GLN A 23 -12.34 -2.44 0.26
CA GLN A 23 -13.47 -3.34 -0.04
C GLN A 23 -13.30 -4.09 -1.36
N ALA A 24 -12.64 -3.48 -2.35
CA ALA A 24 -12.56 -3.99 -3.71
C ALA A 24 -12.02 -5.44 -3.81
N PRO A 25 -10.96 -5.86 -3.09
CA PRO A 25 -10.48 -7.24 -3.14
C PRO A 25 -11.52 -8.27 -2.73
N GLY A 26 -12.38 -7.95 -1.77
CA GLY A 26 -13.46 -8.83 -1.33
C GLY A 26 -14.62 -8.85 -2.33
N LEU A 27 -15.06 -7.68 -2.80
CA LEU A 27 -16.21 -7.54 -3.69
C LEU A 27 -15.96 -8.05 -5.11
N LEU A 28 -14.73 -7.90 -5.61
CA LEU A 28 -14.38 -8.26 -6.99
C LEU A 28 -13.71 -9.63 -7.08
N LYS A 29 -13.63 -10.37 -5.96
CA LYS A 29 -13.04 -11.70 -5.90
C LYS A 29 -13.77 -12.66 -6.85
N GLY A 30 -13.02 -13.28 -7.76
CA GLY A 30 -13.55 -14.28 -8.69
C GLY A 30 -14.10 -13.73 -10.01
N ILE A 31 -14.09 -12.41 -10.22
CA ILE A 31 -14.43 -11.84 -11.53
C ILE A 31 -13.30 -12.15 -12.52
N LYS A 32 -13.63 -12.89 -13.59
CA LYS A 32 -12.66 -13.26 -14.63
C LYS A 32 -12.09 -12.00 -15.29
N GLY A 33 -10.75 -11.90 -15.31
CA GLY A 33 -10.03 -10.79 -15.92
C GLY A 33 -9.66 -9.65 -14.97
N ILE A 34 -9.97 -9.78 -13.68
CA ILE A 34 -9.47 -8.88 -12.62
C ILE A 34 -8.44 -9.65 -11.79
N ASP A 35 -7.31 -9.00 -11.53
CA ASP A 35 -6.27 -9.51 -10.65
C ASP A 35 -5.85 -8.42 -9.66
N PHE A 36 -5.38 -8.83 -8.48
CA PHE A 36 -4.97 -7.94 -7.40
C PHE A 36 -3.49 -8.15 -7.10
N VAL A 37 -2.70 -7.11 -7.36
CA VAL A 37 -1.26 -7.09 -7.07
C VAL A 37 -1.03 -6.23 -5.83
N TYR A 38 -0.42 -6.82 -4.80
CA TYR A 38 -0.01 -6.13 -3.59
C TYR A 38 1.50 -5.95 -3.63
N LEU A 39 1.93 -4.69 -3.49
CA LEU A 39 3.33 -4.33 -3.42
C LEU A 39 3.68 -3.95 -1.99
N ASP A 40 4.89 -4.25 -1.58
CA ASP A 40 5.43 -3.85 -0.29
C ASP A 40 6.77 -3.13 -0.42
N GLY A 41 7.41 -2.85 0.72
CA GLY A 41 8.65 -2.10 0.76
C GLY A 41 9.80 -2.72 -0.05
N ARG A 42 9.75 -4.04 -0.31
CA ARG A 42 10.74 -4.81 -1.09
C ARG A 42 10.61 -4.56 -2.58
N ASP A 43 9.43 -4.18 -3.06
CA ASP A 43 9.16 -3.91 -4.48
C ASP A 43 9.57 -2.48 -4.89
N VAL A 44 9.97 -1.65 -3.92
CA VAL A 44 10.31 -0.24 -4.17
C VAL A 44 11.81 -0.07 -4.38
N VAL A 45 12.16 0.27 -5.62
CA VAL A 45 13.52 0.71 -5.96
C VAL A 45 13.70 2.15 -5.45
N ARG A 46 14.58 2.32 -4.46
CA ARG A 46 14.92 3.61 -3.87
C ARG A 46 16.37 3.96 -4.15
N HIS A 47 16.65 5.26 -4.22
CA HIS A 47 18.02 5.74 -4.19
C HIS A 47 18.70 5.32 -2.87
N LYS A 48 19.98 4.92 -2.93
CA LYS A 48 20.72 4.38 -1.77
C LYS A 48 20.63 5.26 -0.52
N LEU A 49 20.75 6.58 -0.70
CA LEU A 49 20.62 7.55 0.41
C LEU A 49 19.25 7.51 1.08
N VAL A 50 18.17 7.39 0.30
CA VAL A 50 16.80 7.36 0.84
C VAL A 50 16.59 6.09 1.65
N SER A 51 17.07 4.95 1.18
CA SER A 51 17.05 3.70 1.97
C SER A 51 17.80 3.86 3.29
N SER A 52 19.01 4.42 3.26
CA SER A 52 19.80 4.64 4.48
C SER A 52 19.11 5.56 5.49
N ILE A 53 18.38 6.58 5.02
CA ILE A 53 17.59 7.46 5.88
C ILE A 53 16.45 6.67 6.53
N ILE A 54 15.69 5.90 5.74
CA ILE A 54 14.56 5.10 6.26
C ILE A 54 15.05 4.07 7.29
N ASP A 55 16.14 3.37 7.01
CA ASP A 55 16.73 2.37 7.93
C ASP A 55 17.13 2.99 9.29
N ALA A 56 17.63 4.24 9.28
CA ALA A 56 17.98 4.94 10.50
C ALA A 56 16.75 5.29 11.37
N TYR A 57 15.63 5.67 10.74
CA TYR A 57 14.38 5.92 11.46
C TYR A 57 13.73 4.63 11.99
N ASN A 58 13.78 3.55 11.22
CA ASN A 58 13.19 2.27 11.63
C ASN A 58 13.89 1.71 12.88
N LYS A 59 15.22 1.74 12.93
CA LYS A 59 15.99 1.28 14.11
C LYS A 59 15.60 2.01 15.39
N ARG A 60 15.33 3.32 15.30
CA ARG A 60 14.91 4.12 16.45
C ARG A 60 13.52 3.71 16.97
N GLN A 61 12.59 3.35 16.09
CA GLN A 61 11.25 2.91 16.52
C GLN A 61 11.24 1.51 17.15
N GLU A 62 12.25 0.67 16.91
CA GLU A 62 12.37 -0.66 17.54
C GLU A 62 13.00 -0.60 18.95
N GLU A 63 13.64 0.52 19.30
CA GLU A 63 14.29 0.75 20.60
C GLU A 63 13.36 1.40 21.65
N ASP A 64 12.21 1.92 21.22
CA ASP A 64 11.14 2.52 22.05
C ASP A 64 10.03 1.50 22.39
#